data_AF-A0A660T7A8-F1
#
_entry.id   AF-A0A660T7A8-F1
#
_cell.length_a   1.000
_cell.length_b   1.000
_cell.length_c   1.000
_cell.angle_alpha   90.00
_cell.angle_beta   90.00
_cell.angle_gamma   90.00
#
_symmetry.space_group_name_H-M   'P 1'
#
loop_
_entity.id
_entity.type
_entity.pdbx_description
1 polymer ?
#
loop_
_entity_poly.entity_id
_entity_poly.type
_entity_poly.pdbx_seq_one_letter_code
_entity_poly.pdbx_strand_id
1 'polypeptide(L)'
;MALENEKANVFIQRLMANSALKNLSLLQREEQILHFLKANAKQLYPTLASSSFFPGKGWNYIYSSLYNALIKEINIYLFPELKTVIESRIDFAFIHFIEERKHEVRQVKNEIAEFLKRLLQKTEARQSFIGAYTAVLKNLTEPYIDEVFERKKYIHFELTKVQKLTMGREEVKNFILTSLLLKPSVHLLTAGSGKDETLASGVVNGQFVDKAYMVLSNQLKSIPKKLLKASLDSNLSFIENKQIETTSRITSIFAARGRSYKPSVKVDRGADSPDKSWFNIARRNYKYYGFDSTMLDEFYKIAAENGW
;
A
#
# COMPACT_ATOMS: atom_id res chain seq x y z
N MET A 1 -31.57 -14.60 4.74
CA MET A 1 -30.45 -13.76 5.24
C MET A 1 -29.35 -14.55 5.94
N ALA A 2 -29.56 -15.17 7.11
CA ALA A 2 -28.49 -15.88 7.82
C ALA A 2 -27.88 -17.06 7.02
N LEU A 3 -28.73 -17.92 6.44
CA LEU A 3 -28.31 -19.06 5.61
C LEU A 3 -27.61 -18.62 4.31
N GLU A 4 -28.05 -17.52 3.69
CA GLU A 4 -27.42 -16.97 2.48
C GLU A 4 -26.02 -16.41 2.76
N ASN A 5 -25.85 -15.75 3.92
CA ASN A 5 -24.55 -15.25 4.37
C ASN A 5 -23.58 -16.41 4.67
N GLU A 6 -24.06 -17.50 5.27
CA GLU A 6 -23.26 -18.69 5.51
C GLU A 6 -22.77 -19.33 4.21
N LYS A 7 -23.66 -19.48 3.22
CA LYS A 7 -23.29 -19.98 1.88
C LYS A 7 -22.27 -19.09 1.19
N ALA A 8 -22.43 -17.76 1.29
CA ALA A 8 -21.46 -16.80 0.77
C ALA A 8 -20.07 -17.01 1.42
N ASN A 9 -20.02 -17.16 2.74
CA ASN A 9 -18.77 -17.39 3.46
C ASN A 9 -18.09 -18.69 3.04
N VAL A 10 -18.84 -19.80 2.97
CA VAL A 10 -18.29 -21.11 2.54
C VAL A 10 -17.71 -21.03 1.13
N PHE A 11 -18.41 -20.34 0.21
CA PHE A 11 -17.92 -20.14 -1.15
C PHE A 11 -16.62 -19.32 -1.19
N ILE A 12 -16.57 -18.21 -0.44
CA ILE A 12 -15.37 -17.37 -0.34
C ILE A 12 -14.19 -18.13 0.29
N GLN A 13 -14.42 -18.90 1.35
CA GLN A 13 -13.36 -19.70 1.99
C GLN A 13 -12.76 -20.71 1.02
N ARG A 14 -13.59 -21.34 0.17
CA ARG A 14 -13.09 -22.22 -0.90
C ARG A 14 -12.24 -21.48 -1.93
N LEU A 15 -12.64 -20.27 -2.32
CA LEU A 15 -11.83 -19.44 -3.22
C LEU A 15 -10.50 -19.02 -2.58
N MET A 16 -10.51 -18.63 -1.30
CA MET A 16 -9.32 -18.26 -0.53
C MET A 16 -8.35 -19.42 -0.32
N ALA A 17 -8.85 -20.66 -0.27
CA ALA A 17 -8.05 -21.88 -0.15
C ALA A 17 -7.33 -22.29 -1.45
N ASN A 18 -7.57 -21.60 -2.57
CA ASN A 18 -6.94 -21.91 -3.84
C ASN A 18 -5.40 -21.77 -3.76
N SER A 19 -4.69 -22.84 -4.15
CA SER A 19 -3.22 -22.89 -4.10
C SER A 19 -2.54 -21.81 -4.95
N ALA A 20 -3.18 -21.38 -6.04
CA ALA A 20 -2.66 -20.32 -6.92
C ALA A 20 -2.51 -18.96 -6.20
N LEU A 21 -3.26 -18.74 -5.11
CA LEU A 21 -3.27 -17.49 -4.35
C LEU A 21 -2.27 -17.49 -3.18
N LYS A 22 -1.65 -18.63 -2.84
CA LYS A 22 -0.82 -18.80 -1.63
C LYS A 22 0.32 -17.78 -1.53
N ASN A 23 0.92 -17.42 -2.66
CA ASN A 23 2.09 -16.54 -2.71
C ASN A 23 1.73 -15.04 -2.70
N LEU A 24 0.45 -14.70 -2.83
CA LEU A 24 -0.04 -13.31 -2.83
C LEU A 24 -0.29 -12.81 -1.40
N SER A 25 -0.11 -11.51 -1.18
CA SER A 25 -0.52 -10.85 0.07
C SER A 25 -2.05 -10.85 0.20
N LEU A 26 -2.59 -10.68 1.41
CA LEU A 26 -4.04 -10.76 1.65
C LEU A 26 -4.84 -9.83 0.72
N LEU A 27 -4.41 -8.57 0.56
CA LEU A 27 -5.08 -7.61 -0.31
C LEU A 27 -4.90 -7.92 -1.81
N GLN A 28 -3.79 -8.54 -2.21
CA GLN A 28 -3.63 -9.04 -3.58
C GLN A 28 -4.57 -10.23 -3.85
N ARG A 29 -4.76 -11.13 -2.88
CA ARG A 29 -5.74 -12.24 -2.98
C ARG A 29 -7.15 -11.70 -3.12
N GLU A 30 -7.51 -10.71 -2.31
CA GLU A 30 -8.79 -10.01 -2.40
C GLU A 30 -9.02 -9.45 -3.81
N GLU A 31 -8.06 -8.69 -4.35
CA GLU A 31 -8.14 -8.11 -5.70
C GLU A 31 -8.33 -9.20 -6.78
N GLN A 32 -7.58 -10.29 -6.71
CA GLN A 32 -7.69 -11.41 -7.65
C GLN A 32 -9.05 -12.11 -7.58
N ILE A 33 -9.57 -12.33 -6.38
CA ILE A 33 -10.90 -12.94 -6.20
C ILE A 33 -11.99 -12.01 -6.74
N LEU A 34 -11.92 -10.70 -6.42
CA LEU A 34 -12.88 -9.73 -6.94
C LEU A 34 -12.83 -9.64 -8.46
N HIS A 35 -11.64 -9.68 -9.05
CA HIS A 35 -11.48 -9.74 -10.50
C HIS A 35 -12.11 -11.01 -11.08
N PHE A 36 -11.82 -12.17 -10.48
CA PHE A 36 -12.41 -13.46 -10.88
C PHE A 36 -13.94 -13.42 -10.85
N LEU A 37 -14.55 -12.92 -9.77
CA LEU A 37 -16.01 -12.83 -9.65
C LEU A 37 -16.62 -11.96 -10.75
N LYS A 38 -15.99 -10.83 -11.08
CA LYS A 38 -16.46 -9.92 -12.14
C LYS A 38 -16.29 -10.53 -13.53
N ALA A 39 -15.10 -11.06 -13.82
CA ALA A 39 -14.78 -11.64 -15.13
C ALA A 39 -15.64 -12.86 -15.47
N ASN A 40 -16.02 -13.64 -14.45
CA ASN A 40 -16.79 -14.87 -14.61
C ASN A 40 -18.27 -14.72 -14.23
N ALA A 41 -18.79 -13.49 -14.16
CA ALA A 41 -20.16 -13.22 -13.71
C ALA A 41 -21.22 -14.01 -14.52
N LYS A 42 -21.05 -14.08 -15.85
CA LYS A 42 -21.99 -14.78 -16.75
C LYS A 42 -22.01 -16.29 -16.49
N GLN A 43 -20.86 -16.89 -16.19
CA GLN A 43 -20.73 -18.32 -15.91
C GLN A 43 -21.17 -18.67 -14.49
N LEU A 44 -20.89 -17.79 -13.52
CA LEU A 44 -21.21 -18.01 -12.11
C LEU A 44 -22.70 -17.80 -11.81
N TYR A 45 -23.36 -16.88 -12.51
CA TYR A 45 -24.74 -16.49 -12.21
C TYR A 45 -25.75 -17.65 -12.25
N PRO A 46 -25.83 -18.50 -13.30
CA PRO A 46 -26.80 -19.60 -13.34
C PRO A 46 -26.67 -20.57 -12.16
N THR A 47 -25.44 -20.87 -11.76
CA THR A 47 -25.14 -21.77 -10.64
C THR A 47 -25.50 -21.13 -9.31
N LEU A 48 -25.13 -19.85 -9.12
CA LEU A 48 -25.35 -19.14 -7.85
C LEU A 48 -26.81 -18.69 -7.66
N ALA A 49 -27.55 -18.42 -8.73
CA ALA A 49 -28.98 -18.09 -8.66
C ALA A 49 -29.90 -19.31 -8.47
N SER A 50 -29.33 -20.52 -8.44
CA SER A 50 -30.08 -21.75 -8.22
C SER A 50 -30.70 -21.81 -6.82
N SER A 51 -31.71 -22.68 -6.65
CA SER A 51 -32.37 -22.93 -5.35
C SER A 51 -31.40 -23.36 -4.25
N SER A 52 -30.29 -23.98 -4.63
CA SER A 52 -29.26 -24.45 -3.71
C SER A 52 -28.40 -23.32 -3.12
N PHE A 53 -28.34 -22.14 -3.75
CA PHE A 53 -27.51 -21.01 -3.32
C PHE A 53 -28.35 -19.78 -2.99
N PHE A 54 -28.62 -18.91 -3.97
CA PHE A 54 -29.34 -17.64 -3.84
C PHE A 54 -30.62 -17.66 -4.70
N PRO A 55 -31.70 -18.33 -4.23
CA PRO A 55 -32.92 -18.51 -5.02
C PRO A 55 -33.54 -17.18 -5.45
N GLY A 56 -33.68 -16.99 -6.76
CA GLY A 56 -34.39 -15.84 -7.34
C GLY A 56 -33.72 -14.48 -7.14
N LYS A 57 -32.44 -14.45 -6.74
CA LYS A 57 -31.69 -13.20 -6.54
C LYS A 57 -30.94 -12.79 -7.81
N GLY A 58 -30.95 -11.50 -8.11
CA GLY A 58 -30.15 -10.93 -9.19
C GLY A 58 -28.66 -10.88 -8.86
N TRP A 59 -27.82 -10.83 -9.90
CA TRP A 59 -26.36 -10.84 -9.76
C TRP A 59 -25.81 -9.74 -8.85
N ASN A 60 -26.34 -8.52 -8.90
CA ASN A 60 -25.86 -7.42 -8.05
C ASN A 60 -26.00 -7.74 -6.55
N TYR A 61 -27.08 -8.43 -6.17
CA TYR A 61 -27.30 -8.85 -4.79
C TYR A 61 -26.33 -9.98 -4.40
N ILE A 62 -26.17 -10.97 -5.27
CA ILE A 62 -25.23 -12.09 -5.07
C ILE A 62 -23.81 -11.55 -4.92
N TYR A 63 -23.37 -10.71 -5.87
CA TYR A 63 -22.06 -10.09 -5.86
C TYR A 63 -21.83 -9.26 -4.58
N SER A 64 -22.80 -8.45 -4.16
CA SER A 64 -22.69 -7.66 -2.92
C SER A 64 -22.54 -8.57 -1.69
N SER A 65 -23.26 -9.68 -1.66
CA SER A 65 -23.18 -10.68 -0.59
C SER A 65 -21.81 -11.37 -0.55
N LEU A 66 -21.29 -11.78 -1.71
CA LEU A 66 -19.96 -12.37 -1.84
C LEU A 66 -18.84 -11.38 -1.52
N TYR A 67 -18.99 -10.12 -1.95
CA TYR A 67 -18.07 -9.04 -1.65
C TYR A 67 -17.96 -8.82 -0.13
N ASN A 68 -19.10 -8.70 0.56
CA ASN A 68 -19.12 -8.51 2.01
C ASN A 68 -18.53 -9.72 2.75
N ALA A 69 -18.82 -10.94 2.29
CA ALA A 69 -18.21 -12.16 2.83
C ALA A 69 -16.68 -12.17 2.66
N LEU A 70 -16.17 -11.76 1.49
CA LEU A 70 -14.73 -11.65 1.22
C LEU A 70 -14.05 -10.62 2.11
N ILE A 71 -14.60 -9.41 2.22
CA ILE A 71 -14.03 -8.36 3.07
C ILE A 71 -13.98 -8.83 4.53
N LYS A 72 -15.05 -9.47 5.01
CA LYS A 72 -15.10 -10.02 6.37
C LYS A 72 -14.01 -11.08 6.58
N GLU A 73 -13.88 -12.04 5.67
CA GLU A 73 -12.89 -13.11 5.75
C GLU A 73 -11.45 -12.55 5.71
N ILE A 74 -11.15 -11.59 4.82
CA ILE A 74 -9.83 -10.95 4.76
C ILE A 74 -9.52 -10.18 6.04
N ASN A 75 -10.50 -9.46 6.60
CA ASN A 75 -10.30 -8.63 7.79
C ASN A 75 -9.94 -9.45 9.04
N ILE A 76 -10.34 -10.73 9.12
CA ILE A 76 -9.96 -11.65 10.21
C ILE A 76 -8.43 -11.77 10.29
N TYR A 77 -7.73 -11.74 9.16
CA TYR A 77 -6.27 -11.89 9.11
C TYR A 77 -5.54 -10.55 8.95
N LEU A 78 -6.11 -9.64 8.17
CA LEU A 78 -5.48 -8.35 7.83
C LEU A 78 -5.23 -7.49 9.07
N PHE A 79 -6.23 -7.31 9.94
CA PHE A 79 -6.10 -6.39 11.07
C PHE A 79 -5.17 -6.90 12.17
N PRO A 80 -5.18 -8.19 12.56
CA PRO A 80 -4.16 -8.73 13.45
C PRO A 80 -2.73 -8.61 12.91
N GLU A 81 -2.53 -8.83 11.61
CA GLU A 81 -1.21 -8.69 10.99
C GLU A 81 -0.75 -7.22 10.97
N LEU A 82 -1.63 -6.28 10.59
CA LEU A 82 -1.32 -4.84 10.66
C LEU A 82 -0.98 -4.39 12.08
N LYS A 83 -1.73 -4.88 13.08
CA LYS A 83 -1.43 -4.61 14.48
C LYS A 83 -0.04 -5.13 14.86
N THR A 84 0.29 -6.35 14.45
CA THR A 84 1.61 -6.96 14.69
C THR A 84 2.73 -6.13 14.05
N VAL A 85 2.54 -5.66 12.81
CA VAL A 85 3.49 -4.78 12.12
C VAL A 85 3.71 -3.48 12.90
N ILE A 86 2.64 -2.79 13.31
CA ILE A 86 2.71 -1.52 14.04
C ILE A 86 3.33 -1.70 15.43
N GLU A 87 2.99 -2.79 16.13
CA GLU A 87 3.43 -3.01 17.50
C GLU A 87 4.88 -3.52 17.56
N SER A 88 5.23 -4.48 16.71
CA SER A 88 6.44 -5.30 16.86
C SER A 88 7.51 -5.06 15.80
N ARG A 89 7.12 -4.61 14.60
CA ARG A 89 8.07 -4.48 13.47
C ARG A 89 8.57 -3.06 13.25
N ILE A 90 7.72 -2.07 13.52
CA ILE A 90 8.09 -0.65 13.37
C ILE A 90 8.51 -0.10 14.73
N ASP A 91 9.76 0.39 14.80
CA ASP A 91 10.22 1.21 15.92
C ASP A 91 9.85 2.67 15.67
N PHE A 92 9.10 3.27 16.60
CA PHE A 92 8.61 4.64 16.51
C PHE A 92 9.55 5.67 17.14
N ALA A 93 10.78 5.30 17.50
CA ALA A 93 11.80 6.23 17.99
C ALA A 93 12.05 7.42 17.04
N PHE A 94 11.83 7.24 15.74
CA PHE A 94 11.95 8.31 14.72
C PHE A 94 11.06 9.53 14.99
N ILE A 95 9.96 9.37 15.75
CA ILE A 95 9.04 10.46 16.07
C ILE A 95 9.75 11.62 16.77
N HIS A 96 10.69 11.31 17.66
CA HIS A 96 11.44 12.32 18.42
C HIS A 96 12.34 13.19 17.55
N PHE A 97 12.65 12.74 16.33
CA PHE A 97 13.50 13.48 15.39
C PHE A 97 12.68 14.35 14.43
N ILE A 98 11.41 14.00 14.16
CA ILE A 98 10.59 14.73 13.18
C ILE A 98 9.78 15.86 13.81
N GLU A 99 9.45 15.78 15.11
CA GLU A 99 8.69 16.83 15.79
C GLU A 99 9.17 17.01 17.25
N GLU A 100 9.27 18.27 17.69
CA GLU A 100 9.75 18.62 19.05
C GLU A 100 8.73 18.23 20.14
N ARG A 101 7.45 18.11 19.77
CA ARG A 101 6.39 17.75 20.70
C ARG A 101 6.59 16.32 21.19
N LYS A 102 6.54 16.13 22.51
CA LYS A 102 6.52 14.81 23.12
C LYS A 102 5.19 14.13 22.81
N HIS A 103 5.22 13.20 21.85
CA HIS A 103 4.11 12.29 21.55
C HIS A 103 4.30 11.00 22.34
N GLU A 104 3.22 10.48 22.92
CA GLU A 104 3.26 9.17 23.56
C GLU A 104 3.19 8.08 22.49
N VAL A 105 4.28 7.33 22.29
CA VAL A 105 4.41 6.30 21.24
C VAL A 105 3.24 5.31 21.25
N ARG A 106 2.77 4.90 22.43
CA ARG A 106 1.63 3.99 22.57
C ARG A 106 0.35 4.59 21.98
N GLN A 107 0.09 5.87 22.22
CA GLN A 107 -1.07 6.57 21.64
C GLN A 107 -0.95 6.65 20.12
N VAL A 108 0.24 6.93 19.58
CA VAL A 108 0.47 6.97 18.13
C VAL A 108 0.19 5.61 17.49
N LYS A 109 0.73 4.53 18.04
CA LYS A 109 0.49 3.16 17.55
C LYS A 109 -1.00 2.82 17.53
N ASN A 110 -1.71 3.11 18.63
CA ASN A 110 -3.15 2.87 18.75
C ASN A 110 -3.96 3.70 17.74
N GLU A 111 -3.64 4.99 17.60
CA GLU A 111 -4.33 5.90 16.69
C GLU A 111 -4.14 5.47 15.22
N ILE A 112 -2.93 5.05 14.82
CA ILE A 112 -2.66 4.49 13.49
C ILE A 112 -3.48 3.21 13.28
N ALA A 113 -3.48 2.27 14.22
CA ALA A 113 -4.17 0.99 14.08
C ALA A 113 -5.70 1.18 13.91
N GLU A 114 -6.33 1.98 14.78
CA GLU A 114 -7.76 2.27 14.69
C GLU A 114 -8.12 3.08 13.44
N PHE A 115 -7.25 4.02 13.05
CA PHE A 115 -7.43 4.78 11.81
C PHE A 115 -7.43 3.86 10.59
N LEU A 116 -6.44 2.96 10.46
CA LEU A 116 -6.36 2.03 9.34
C LEU A 116 -7.55 1.06 9.32
N LYS A 117 -7.98 0.57 10.49
CA LYS A 117 -9.16 -0.30 10.60
C LYS A 117 -10.42 0.37 10.06
N ARG A 118 -10.61 1.67 10.33
CA ARG A 118 -11.72 2.47 9.80
C ARG A 118 -11.54 2.79 8.31
N LEU A 119 -10.35 3.23 7.91
CA LEU A 119 -10.05 3.65 6.54
C LEU A 119 -10.22 2.48 5.55
N LEU A 120 -9.70 1.30 5.91
CA LEU A 120 -9.72 0.10 5.06
C LEU A 120 -11.10 -0.57 5.00
N GLN A 121 -12.15 0.04 5.56
CA GLN A 121 -13.53 -0.31 5.20
C GLN A 121 -13.92 0.25 3.82
N LYS A 122 -13.18 1.24 3.29
CA LYS A 122 -13.41 1.82 1.96
C LYS A 122 -12.66 1.05 0.89
N THR A 123 -13.35 0.72 -0.20
CA THR A 123 -12.79 -0.03 -1.34
C THR A 123 -11.56 0.64 -1.95
N GLU A 124 -11.61 1.95 -2.16
CA GLU A 124 -10.56 2.73 -2.81
C GLU A 124 -9.29 2.78 -1.94
N ALA A 125 -9.47 2.88 -0.63
CA ALA A 125 -8.37 2.82 0.32
C ALA A 125 -7.73 1.43 0.36
N ARG A 126 -8.52 0.34 0.30
CA ARG A 126 -7.98 -1.02 0.22
C ARG A 126 -7.17 -1.23 -1.06
N GLN A 127 -7.71 -0.80 -2.19
CA GLN A 127 -7.05 -0.95 -3.49
C GLN A 127 -5.74 -0.17 -3.58
N SER A 128 -5.71 1.07 -3.09
CA SER A 128 -4.46 1.85 -3.04
C SER A 128 -3.46 1.29 -2.04
N PHE A 129 -3.94 0.65 -0.96
CA PHE A 129 -3.08 0.09 0.07
C PHE A 129 -2.36 -1.20 -0.32
N ILE A 130 -2.85 -1.95 -1.32
CA ILE A 130 -2.25 -3.23 -1.79
C ILE A 130 -0.72 -3.15 -1.88
N GLY A 131 -0.23 -2.12 -2.58
CA GLY A 131 1.19 -1.97 -2.84
C GLY A 131 2.01 -1.61 -1.61
N ALA A 132 1.53 -0.64 -0.83
CA ALA A 132 2.21 -0.20 0.38
C ALA A 132 2.22 -1.30 1.47
N TYR A 133 1.10 -1.98 1.65
CA TYR A 133 0.99 -3.15 2.54
C TYR A 133 1.95 -4.26 2.14
N THR A 134 2.00 -4.61 0.84
CA THR A 134 2.92 -5.64 0.35
C THR A 134 4.39 -5.23 0.53
N ALA A 135 4.72 -3.96 0.29
CA ALA A 135 6.07 -3.43 0.49
C ALA A 135 6.53 -3.54 1.94
N VAL A 136 5.66 -3.19 2.89
CA VAL A 136 5.92 -3.35 4.33
C VAL A 136 6.09 -4.83 4.65
N LEU A 137 5.11 -5.69 4.35
CA LEU A 137 5.16 -7.11 4.69
C LEU A 137 6.39 -7.83 4.15
N LYS A 138 6.75 -7.58 2.89
CA LYS A 138 7.86 -8.27 2.20
C LYS A 138 9.22 -7.61 2.38
N ASN A 139 9.28 -6.58 3.23
CA ASN A 139 10.50 -5.85 3.51
C ASN A 139 11.19 -5.29 2.25
N LEU A 140 10.42 -4.73 1.32
CA LEU A 140 10.98 -4.30 0.04
C LEU A 140 11.87 -3.05 0.18
N THR A 141 11.68 -2.26 1.22
CA THR A 141 12.34 -0.96 1.37
C THR A 141 13.65 -1.04 2.14
N GLU A 142 13.73 -1.81 3.23
CA GLU A 142 14.88 -1.76 4.13
C GLU A 142 16.22 -2.08 3.45
N PRO A 143 16.36 -3.14 2.62
CA PRO A 143 17.63 -3.46 1.96
C PRO A 143 18.15 -2.33 1.08
N TYR A 144 17.24 -1.59 0.42
CA TYR A 144 17.62 -0.43 -0.38
C TYR A 144 18.05 0.76 0.47
N ILE A 145 17.41 0.98 1.61
CA ILE A 145 17.84 2.05 2.53
C ILE A 145 19.19 1.73 3.15
N ASP A 146 19.48 0.46 3.43
CA ASP A 146 20.82 0.03 3.86
C ASP A 146 21.89 0.45 2.85
N GLU A 147 21.68 0.10 1.59
CA GLU A 147 22.58 0.44 0.50
C GLU A 147 22.69 1.95 0.25
N VAL A 148 21.60 2.70 0.41
CA VAL A 148 21.62 4.17 0.29
C VAL A 148 22.55 4.81 1.34
N PHE A 149 22.48 4.36 2.59
CA PHE A 149 23.32 4.88 3.67
C PHE A 149 24.78 4.46 3.55
N GLU A 150 25.06 3.28 3.00
CA GLU A 150 26.42 2.82 2.72
C GLU A 150 27.06 3.63 1.58
N ARG A 151 26.33 3.80 0.47
CA ARG A 151 26.84 4.44 -0.75
C ARG A 151 26.96 5.96 -0.64
N LYS A 152 26.14 6.59 0.21
CA LYS A 152 26.09 8.05 0.43
C LYS A 152 25.94 8.89 -0.85
N LYS A 153 25.16 8.40 -1.81
CA LYS A 153 24.92 9.05 -3.11
C LYS A 153 23.70 9.98 -3.08
N TYR A 154 22.96 10.09 -4.18
CA TYR A 154 21.91 11.08 -4.39
C TYR A 154 20.83 10.97 -3.33
N ILE A 155 20.30 9.77 -3.08
CA ILE A 155 19.20 9.59 -2.12
C ILE A 155 19.64 9.95 -0.69
N HIS A 156 20.84 9.54 -0.29
CA HIS A 156 21.38 9.90 1.03
C HIS A 156 21.60 11.41 1.17
N PHE A 157 22.11 12.08 0.14
CA PHE A 157 22.23 13.53 0.11
C PHE A 157 20.86 14.21 0.22
N GLU A 158 19.87 13.74 -0.52
CA GLU A 158 18.49 14.25 -0.46
C GLU A 158 17.85 14.05 0.92
N LEU A 159 18.13 12.95 1.62
CA LEU A 159 17.64 12.72 2.99
C LEU A 159 18.33 13.63 4.00
N THR A 160 19.66 13.72 3.96
CA THR A 160 20.46 14.36 5.02
C THR A 160 20.72 15.86 4.80
N LYS A 161 20.76 16.32 3.54
CA LYS A 161 21.10 17.71 3.20
C LYS A 161 19.91 18.51 2.68
N VAL A 162 19.04 17.90 1.88
CA VAL A 162 17.85 18.58 1.32
C VAL A 162 16.69 18.54 2.30
N GLN A 163 16.24 17.33 2.70
CA GLN A 163 15.20 17.14 3.70
C GLN A 163 15.72 17.38 5.14
N LYS A 164 17.04 17.41 5.33
CA LYS A 164 17.72 17.70 6.61
C LYS A 164 17.28 16.77 7.75
N LEU A 165 17.08 15.49 7.46
CA LEU A 165 16.81 14.50 8.49
C LEU A 165 18.07 14.30 9.34
N THR A 166 17.91 14.44 10.67
CA THR A 166 18.98 14.27 11.66
C THR A 166 19.00 12.87 12.29
N MET A 167 18.10 11.99 11.84
CA MET A 167 17.91 10.64 12.36
C MET A 167 18.81 9.63 11.64
N GLY A 168 19.05 8.48 12.28
CA GLY A 168 19.85 7.41 11.72
C GLY A 168 19.12 6.58 10.67
N ARG A 169 19.83 5.59 10.14
CA ARG A 169 19.35 4.67 9.09
C ARG A 169 18.07 3.93 9.51
N GLU A 170 18.06 3.39 10.73
CA GLU A 170 16.92 2.61 11.23
C GLU A 170 15.70 3.51 11.45
N GLU A 171 15.87 4.74 11.94
CA GLU A 171 14.79 5.70 12.07
C GLU A 171 14.21 6.11 10.70
N VAL A 172 15.06 6.30 9.67
CA VAL A 172 14.58 6.59 8.30
C VAL A 172 13.79 5.42 7.74
N LYS A 173 14.24 4.17 7.92
CA LYS A 173 13.48 2.97 7.51
C LYS A 173 12.10 2.97 8.15
N ASN A 174 12.03 3.13 9.48
CA ASN A 174 10.78 3.12 10.22
C ASN A 174 9.85 4.29 9.84
N PHE A 175 10.42 5.47 9.56
CA PHE A 175 9.65 6.61 9.07
C PHE A 175 9.01 6.29 7.70
N ILE A 176 9.77 5.70 6.77
CA ILE A 176 9.24 5.31 5.45
C ILE A 176 8.21 4.19 5.57
N LEU A 177 8.44 3.17 6.41
CA LEU A 177 7.48 2.08 6.64
C LEU A 177 6.15 2.61 7.22
N THR A 178 6.22 3.54 8.17
CA THR A 178 5.02 4.18 8.72
C THR A 178 4.33 5.04 7.67
N SER A 179 5.09 5.72 6.81
CA SER A 179 4.55 6.50 5.70
C SER A 179 3.85 5.63 4.66
N LEU A 180 4.36 4.42 4.38
CA LEU A 180 3.69 3.42 3.56
C LEU A 180 2.35 2.99 4.17
N LEU A 181 2.31 2.73 5.48
CA LEU A 181 1.07 2.37 6.17
C LEU A 181 0.00 3.46 6.04
N LEU A 182 0.39 4.73 6.15
CA LEU A 182 -0.52 5.87 6.12
C LEU A 182 -0.77 6.44 4.71
N LYS A 183 -0.03 6.01 3.68
CA LYS A 183 -0.24 6.41 2.28
C LYS A 183 -1.70 6.39 1.80
N PRO A 184 -2.53 5.35 2.05
CA PRO A 184 -3.92 5.31 1.58
C PRO A 184 -4.83 6.34 2.27
N SER A 185 -4.35 7.07 3.29
CA SER A 185 -5.12 8.09 4.01
C SER A 185 -5.65 9.21 3.10
N VAL A 186 -5.03 9.42 1.93
CA VAL A 186 -5.53 10.33 0.90
C VAL A 186 -6.98 10.00 0.50
N HIS A 187 -7.37 8.72 0.53
CA HIS A 187 -8.71 8.26 0.19
C HIS A 187 -9.76 8.46 1.31
N LEU A 188 -9.38 9.10 2.42
CA LEU A 188 -10.34 9.42 3.48
C LEU A 188 -11.52 10.25 2.94
N LEU A 189 -11.26 11.18 2.02
CA LEU A 189 -12.27 12.10 1.47
C LEU A 189 -12.87 11.65 0.14
N THR A 190 -12.44 10.51 -0.41
CA THR A 190 -13.00 9.98 -1.65
C THR A 190 -14.43 9.49 -1.38
N ALA A 191 -15.38 10.01 -2.16
CA ALA A 191 -16.74 9.46 -2.26
C ALA A 191 -16.70 8.23 -3.18
N GLY A 192 -17.30 7.12 -2.76
CA GLY A 192 -17.13 5.79 -3.38
C GLY A 192 -17.79 5.59 -4.75
N SER A 193 -17.67 6.55 -5.67
CA SER A 193 -18.43 6.55 -6.93
C SER A 193 -17.71 7.14 -8.15
N GLY A 194 -16.41 7.44 -8.08
CA GLY A 194 -15.65 7.97 -9.22
C GLY A 194 -14.75 6.93 -9.89
N LYS A 195 -15.08 6.50 -11.11
CA LYS A 195 -14.12 5.85 -12.02
C LYS A 195 -13.18 6.93 -12.58
N ASP A 196 -12.23 7.40 -11.79
CA ASP A 196 -11.17 8.25 -12.34
C ASP A 196 -9.98 7.38 -12.75
N GLU A 197 -9.64 7.42 -14.03
CA GLU A 197 -8.47 6.74 -14.63
C GLU A 197 -7.13 7.20 -14.01
N THR A 198 -7.12 8.30 -13.24
CA THR A 198 -5.98 8.79 -12.43
C THR A 198 -5.57 7.81 -11.33
N LEU A 199 -6.44 6.86 -10.94
CA LEU A 199 -6.11 5.81 -9.97
C LEU A 199 -5.06 4.81 -10.49
N ALA A 200 -4.87 4.70 -11.81
CA ALA A 200 -3.91 3.74 -12.38
C ALA A 200 -2.44 4.15 -12.16
N SER A 201 -2.13 5.46 -12.16
CA SER A 201 -0.79 5.97 -11.85
C SER A 201 -0.56 6.12 -10.34
N GLY A 202 -1.63 6.17 -9.55
CA GLY A 202 -1.57 6.42 -8.10
C GLY A 202 -1.23 7.88 -7.74
N VAL A 203 -1.23 8.78 -8.72
CA VAL A 203 -0.98 10.21 -8.55
C VAL A 203 -2.31 10.95 -8.34
N VAL A 204 -2.34 11.82 -7.35
CA VAL A 204 -3.50 12.63 -6.96
C VAL A 204 -3.16 14.11 -7.05
N ASN A 205 -4.16 14.96 -7.31
CA ASN A 205 -3.98 16.40 -7.35
C ASN A 205 -3.55 16.98 -5.97
N GLY A 206 -2.59 17.90 -5.98
CA GLY A 206 -2.10 18.64 -4.81
C GLY A 206 -3.20 19.21 -3.91
N GLN A 207 -4.21 19.86 -4.49
CA GLN A 207 -5.31 20.46 -3.72
C GLN A 207 -6.12 19.43 -2.93
N PHE A 208 -6.23 18.20 -3.44
CA PHE A 208 -6.92 17.13 -2.74
C PHE A 208 -6.08 16.60 -1.58
N VAL A 209 -4.76 16.47 -1.77
CA VAL A 209 -3.82 16.12 -0.70
C VAL A 209 -3.83 17.16 0.42
N ASP A 210 -3.86 18.45 0.10
CA ASP A 210 -3.89 19.51 1.11
C ASP A 210 -5.21 19.49 1.91
N LYS A 211 -6.35 19.26 1.26
CA LYS A 211 -7.64 19.06 1.93
C LYS A 211 -7.61 17.84 2.87
N ALA A 212 -7.07 16.72 2.39
CA ALA A 212 -6.91 15.52 3.21
C ALA A 212 -6.01 15.78 4.42
N TYR A 213 -4.88 16.49 4.23
CA TYR A 213 -3.97 16.87 5.30
C TYR A 213 -4.64 17.75 6.35
N MET A 214 -5.42 18.77 5.95
CA MET A 214 -6.16 19.62 6.89
C MET A 214 -7.16 18.83 7.74
N VAL A 215 -7.88 17.87 7.14
CA VAL A 215 -8.84 17.04 7.86
C VAL A 215 -8.11 16.06 8.80
N LEU A 216 -7.09 15.36 8.28
CA LEU A 216 -6.38 14.33 9.02
C LEU A 216 -5.57 14.91 10.18
N SER A 217 -4.92 16.05 10.02
CA SER A 217 -4.15 16.70 11.10
C SER A 217 -5.03 17.17 12.27
N ASN A 218 -6.31 17.43 12.01
CA ASN A 218 -7.28 17.75 13.06
C ASN A 218 -7.86 16.50 13.74
N GLN A 219 -8.01 15.41 12.98
CA GLN A 219 -8.56 14.14 13.47
C GLN A 219 -7.54 13.26 14.19
N LEU A 220 -6.29 13.25 13.72
CA LEU A 220 -5.20 12.37 14.17
C LEU A 220 -4.16 13.20 14.94
N LYS A 221 -4.52 13.59 16.17
CA LYS A 221 -3.79 14.60 16.93
C LYS A 221 -2.49 14.08 17.54
N SER A 222 -2.38 12.77 17.74
CA SER A 222 -1.17 12.16 18.28
C SER A 222 -0.18 11.81 17.17
N ILE A 223 -0.62 11.69 15.92
CA ILE A 223 0.30 11.45 14.78
C ILE A 223 1.06 12.74 14.44
N PRO A 224 2.41 12.68 14.33
CA PRO A 224 3.19 13.84 13.92
C PRO A 224 2.79 14.40 12.57
N LYS A 225 2.71 15.74 12.48
CA LYS A 225 2.28 16.42 11.25
C LYS A 225 3.19 16.12 10.06
N LYS A 226 4.51 16.06 10.28
CA LYS A 226 5.48 15.71 9.22
C LYS A 226 5.26 14.29 8.70
N LEU A 227 4.90 13.35 9.58
CA LEU A 227 4.59 11.98 9.17
C LEU A 227 3.33 11.93 8.29
N LEU A 228 2.26 12.64 8.70
CA LEU A 228 1.04 12.74 7.88
C LEU A 228 1.33 13.39 6.52
N LYS A 229 2.08 14.49 6.50
CA LYS A 229 2.44 15.19 5.26
C LYS A 229 3.26 14.30 4.34
N ALA A 230 4.29 13.62 4.85
CA ALA A 230 5.10 12.71 4.04
C ALA A 230 4.29 11.54 3.43
N SER A 231 3.39 10.97 4.25
CA SER A 231 2.48 9.91 3.81
C SER A 231 1.56 10.35 2.68
N LEU A 232 0.95 11.53 2.81
CA LEU A 232 0.01 12.08 1.83
C LEU A 232 0.72 12.55 0.57
N ASP A 233 1.85 13.25 0.70
CA ASP A 233 2.65 13.76 -0.42
C ASP A 233 3.25 12.63 -1.27
N SER A 234 3.35 11.41 -0.74
CA SER A 234 3.73 10.24 -1.53
C SER A 234 2.73 9.93 -2.66
N ASN A 235 1.54 10.54 -2.65
CA ASN A 235 0.54 10.42 -3.71
C ASN A 235 0.67 11.55 -4.75
N LEU A 236 1.63 12.46 -4.63
CA LEU A 236 1.84 13.54 -5.59
C LEU A 236 2.90 13.15 -6.64
N SER A 237 2.81 13.77 -7.81
CA SER A 237 3.82 13.64 -8.85
C SER A 237 5.01 14.55 -8.57
N PHE A 238 6.22 13.99 -8.48
CA PHE A 238 7.45 14.76 -8.41
C PHE A 238 7.76 15.51 -9.71
N ILE A 239 7.14 15.15 -10.83
CA ILE A 239 7.27 15.93 -12.08
C ILE A 239 6.57 17.28 -11.93
N GLU A 240 5.41 17.27 -11.29
CA GLU A 240 4.57 18.46 -11.10
C GLU A 240 4.97 19.26 -9.86
N ASN A 241 5.44 18.59 -8.81
CA ASN A 241 5.85 19.22 -7.57
C ASN A 241 7.25 18.75 -7.14
N LYS A 242 8.27 19.59 -7.39
CA LYS A 242 9.66 19.32 -7.03
C LYS A 242 9.98 19.51 -5.54
N GLN A 243 9.02 19.97 -4.74
CA GLN A 243 9.20 20.19 -3.29
C GLN A 243 8.83 18.96 -2.46
N ILE A 244 8.37 17.87 -3.09
CA ILE A 244 8.03 16.63 -2.39
C ILE A 244 9.27 16.08 -1.67
N GLU A 245 9.14 15.85 -0.37
CA GLU A 245 10.21 15.32 0.46
C GLU A 245 10.70 13.94 -0.01
N THR A 246 11.96 13.65 0.29
CA THR A 246 12.65 12.42 -0.14
C THR A 246 11.97 11.17 0.40
N THR A 247 11.56 11.16 1.67
CA THR A 247 10.81 10.04 2.28
C THR A 247 9.49 9.77 1.56
N SER A 248 8.76 10.81 1.13
CA SER A 248 7.53 10.69 0.35
C SER A 248 7.78 10.10 -1.03
N ARG A 249 8.85 10.54 -1.72
CA ARG A 249 9.27 9.99 -3.02
C ARG A 249 9.61 8.50 -2.92
N ILE A 250 10.40 8.12 -1.93
CA ILE A 250 10.75 6.71 -1.68
C ILE A 250 9.49 5.88 -1.37
N THR A 251 8.61 6.39 -0.51
CA THR A 251 7.32 5.76 -0.17
C THR A 251 6.49 5.49 -1.42
N SER A 252 6.42 6.45 -2.36
CA SER A 252 5.69 6.30 -3.62
C SER A 252 6.26 5.17 -4.49
N ILE A 253 7.58 5.15 -4.67
CA ILE A 253 8.28 4.14 -5.48
C ILE A 253 8.05 2.73 -4.91
N PHE A 254 8.26 2.54 -3.61
CA PHE A 254 8.12 1.21 -3.00
C PHE A 254 6.66 0.75 -2.89
N ALA A 255 5.71 1.66 -2.72
CA ALA A 255 4.29 1.31 -2.84
C ALA A 255 3.97 0.76 -4.25
N ALA A 256 4.46 1.40 -5.31
CA ALA A 256 4.27 0.93 -6.67
C ALA A 256 5.00 -0.40 -6.95
N ARG A 257 6.24 -0.56 -6.45
CA ARG A 257 6.99 -1.81 -6.52
C ARG A 257 6.24 -2.95 -5.84
N GLY A 258 5.70 -2.69 -4.63
CA GLY A 258 4.92 -3.65 -3.86
C GLY A 258 3.63 -4.08 -4.55
N ARG A 259 2.98 -3.21 -5.33
CA ARG A 259 1.74 -3.55 -6.05
C ARG A 259 1.96 -4.68 -7.07
N SER A 260 3.11 -4.64 -7.74
CA SER A 260 3.51 -5.59 -8.78
C SER A 260 4.48 -6.68 -8.28
N TYR A 261 4.68 -6.77 -6.97
CA TYR A 261 5.57 -7.74 -6.37
C TYR A 261 5.04 -9.18 -6.51
N LYS A 262 5.91 -10.08 -6.97
CA LYS A 262 5.66 -11.50 -7.15
C LYS A 262 6.81 -12.29 -6.49
N PRO A 263 6.60 -12.93 -5.33
CA PRO A 263 7.68 -13.52 -4.54
C PRO A 263 8.33 -14.79 -5.13
N SER A 264 7.77 -15.37 -6.19
CA SER A 264 8.21 -16.70 -6.68
C SER A 264 8.51 -16.72 -8.17
N VAL A 265 9.04 -15.62 -8.71
CA VAL A 265 9.49 -15.59 -10.11
C VAL A 265 10.83 -16.31 -10.19
N LYS A 266 10.84 -17.50 -10.77
CA LYS A 266 12.08 -18.20 -11.12
C LYS A 266 12.82 -17.36 -12.16
N VAL A 267 14.04 -16.94 -11.84
CA VAL A 267 14.90 -16.21 -12.77
C VAL A 267 15.66 -17.22 -13.60
N ASP A 268 15.43 -17.23 -14.90
CA ASP A 268 16.20 -18.06 -15.82
C ASP A 268 17.62 -17.51 -15.98
N ARG A 269 18.58 -18.38 -16.30
CA ARG A 269 19.98 -17.98 -16.46
C ARG A 269 20.11 -16.95 -17.59
N GLY A 270 20.61 -15.76 -17.26
CA GLY A 270 20.76 -14.65 -18.21
C GLY A 270 19.58 -13.67 -18.25
N ALA A 271 18.48 -13.94 -17.53
CA ALA A 271 17.40 -12.99 -17.34
C ALA A 271 17.75 -11.96 -16.24
N ASP A 272 17.26 -10.74 -16.38
CA ASP A 272 17.33 -9.75 -15.32
C ASP A 272 16.49 -10.20 -14.11
N SER A 273 17.01 -9.93 -12.92
CA SER A 273 16.32 -10.16 -11.66
C SER A 273 15.05 -9.29 -11.55
N PRO A 274 14.04 -9.70 -10.74
CA PRO A 274 12.74 -9.04 -10.72
C PRO A 274 12.81 -7.56 -10.35
N ASP A 275 13.64 -7.16 -9.38
CA ASP A 275 13.73 -5.75 -8.99
C ASP A 275 14.50 -4.95 -10.04
N LYS A 276 15.63 -5.45 -10.53
CA LYS A 276 16.36 -4.82 -11.65
C LYS A 276 15.46 -4.56 -12.86
N SER A 277 14.68 -5.56 -13.25
CA SER A 277 13.72 -5.45 -14.36
C SER A 277 12.65 -4.41 -14.07
N TRP A 278 12.06 -4.44 -12.86
CA TRP A 278 11.04 -3.47 -12.45
C TRP A 278 11.57 -2.03 -12.47
N PHE A 279 12.73 -1.78 -11.86
CA PHE A 279 13.33 -0.45 -11.84
C PHE A 279 13.70 0.03 -13.25
N ASN A 280 14.17 -0.86 -14.13
CA ASN A 280 14.44 -0.50 -15.53
C ASN A 280 13.16 -0.02 -16.25
N ILE A 281 12.04 -0.71 -16.05
CA ILE A 281 10.74 -0.31 -16.61
C ILE A 281 10.26 1.00 -15.97
N ALA A 282 10.34 1.13 -14.65
CA ALA A 282 9.91 2.32 -13.92
C ALA A 282 10.71 3.56 -14.35
N ARG A 283 12.03 3.44 -14.56
CA ARG A 283 12.89 4.50 -15.07
C ARG A 283 12.45 5.03 -16.43
N ARG A 284 12.02 4.14 -17.34
CA ARG A 284 11.52 4.54 -18.67
C ARG A 284 10.15 5.22 -18.59
N ASN A 285 9.34 4.85 -17.60
CA ASN A 285 7.98 5.34 -17.43
C ASN A 285 7.83 6.35 -16.29
N TYR A 286 8.94 6.92 -15.79
CA TYR A 286 8.95 7.75 -14.58
C TYR A 286 7.99 8.94 -14.65
N LYS A 287 7.81 9.54 -15.85
CA LYS A 287 6.87 10.65 -16.06
C LYS A 287 5.42 10.25 -15.82
N TYR A 288 5.02 9.06 -16.25
CA TYR A 288 3.65 8.54 -16.09
C TYR A 288 3.31 8.32 -14.62
N TYR A 289 4.28 7.80 -13.85
CA TYR A 289 4.12 7.55 -12.42
C TYR A 289 4.47 8.74 -11.52
N GLY A 290 4.95 9.85 -12.11
CA GLY A 290 5.39 11.01 -11.34
C GLY A 290 6.63 10.77 -10.48
N PHE A 291 7.48 9.80 -10.83
CA PHE A 291 8.66 9.45 -10.04
C PHE A 291 9.85 10.37 -10.29
N ASP A 292 10.77 10.36 -9.34
CA ASP A 292 12.11 10.94 -9.49
C ASP A 292 13.02 9.97 -10.27
N SER A 293 13.41 10.36 -11.48
CA SER A 293 14.27 9.54 -12.34
C SER A 293 15.64 9.29 -11.73
N THR A 294 16.23 10.26 -11.03
CA THR A 294 17.57 10.12 -10.44
C THR A 294 17.55 9.13 -9.27
N MET A 295 16.48 9.16 -8.48
CA MET A 295 16.23 8.19 -7.41
C MET A 295 16.04 6.77 -7.97
N LEU A 296 15.27 6.62 -9.04
CA LEU A 296 15.09 5.32 -9.71
C LEU A 296 16.39 4.80 -10.33
N ASP A 297 17.22 5.67 -10.89
CA ASP A 297 18.54 5.32 -11.41
C ASP A 297 19.47 4.78 -10.32
N GLU A 298 19.44 5.38 -9.12
CA GLU A 298 20.19 4.88 -7.96
C GLU A 298 19.66 3.53 -7.49
N PHE A 299 18.34 3.37 -7.30
CA PHE A 299 17.77 2.08 -6.91
C PHE A 299 17.99 0.98 -7.94
N TYR A 300 17.95 1.30 -9.24
CA TYR A 300 18.30 0.35 -10.29
C TYR A 300 19.74 -0.14 -10.16
N LYS A 301 20.70 0.74 -9.89
CA LYS A 301 22.10 0.36 -9.68
C LYS A 301 22.26 -0.52 -8.45
N ILE A 302 21.58 -0.18 -7.35
CA ILE A 302 21.55 -1.01 -6.14
C ILE A 302 21.04 -2.42 -6.45
N ALA A 303 19.91 -2.53 -7.16
CA ALA A 303 19.34 -3.82 -7.54
C ALA A 303 20.29 -4.63 -8.45
N ALA A 304 20.88 -3.97 -9.45
CA ALA A 304 21.78 -4.62 -10.41
C ALA A 304 23.08 -5.14 -9.76
N GLU A 305 23.67 -4.38 -8.83
CA GLU A 305 24.91 -4.75 -8.15
C GLU A 305 24.70 -5.87 -7.12
N ASN A 306 23.51 -5.93 -6.51
CA ASN A 306 23.18 -6.96 -5.51
C ASN A 306 22.44 -8.19 -6.09
N GLY A 307 22.11 -8.18 -7.38
CA GLY A 307 21.37 -9.27 -8.04
C GLY A 307 19.91 -9.43 -7.60
N TRP A 308 19.25 -8.34 -7.19
CA TRP A 308 17.86 -8.30 -6.72
C TRP A 308 16.84 -8.06 -7.86
#